data_AF-A0A7T4YHS7-F1
#
_entry.id   AF-A0A7T4YHS7-F1
#
_cell.length_a   1.000
_cell.length_b   1.000
_cell.length_c   1.000
_cell.angle_alpha   90.00
_cell.angle_beta   90.00
_cell.angle_gamma   90.00
#
_symmetry.space_group_name_H-M   'P 1'
#
loop_
_entity.id
_entity.type
_entity.pdbx_description
1 polymer ?
#
loop_
_entity_poly.entity_id
_entity_poly.type
_entity_poly.pdbx_seq_one_letter_code
_entity_poly.pdbx_strand_id
1 'polypeptide(L)'
;MTHWSEKHGIGWSESVERDDVRRELYAQAEARLALARRRLEEARRQKGESKPQLKLVGFDEEPSVDESEFEKPKRPHSGKRRGWNQVHEEELSSFTTPNHEIGEPIAETTDPRWVLAVRTAAVMEGSVVRPEDREKMIKMGKSFGMSGFDCNLVIAILQDQARRGNLPEYCPQLAHKQLQLIPLPRPNPLNQPIEMNRGMRNSLIITGILALEVFVLWMMFAK
;
A
#
# COMPACT_ATOMS: atom_id res chain seq x y z
N MET A 1 44.18 5.22 44.28
CA MET A 1 42.71 5.14 44.11
C MET A 1 42.43 4.68 42.68
N THR A 2 42.56 3.38 42.45
CA THR A 2 42.48 2.73 41.13
C THR A 2 42.01 1.31 41.39
N HIS A 3 40.69 1.07 41.40
CA HIS A 3 40.15 -0.28 41.45
C HIS A 3 38.64 -0.29 41.14
N TRP A 4 38.25 -0.12 39.87
CA TRP A 4 36.84 -0.37 39.46
C TRP A 4 36.69 -0.53 37.94
N SER A 5 37.42 -1.47 37.31
CA SER A 5 37.14 -1.81 35.90
C SER A 5 37.67 -3.19 35.50
N GLU A 6 37.34 -4.23 36.25
CA GLU A 6 37.71 -5.60 35.84
C GLU A 6 36.76 -6.62 36.46
N LYS A 7 35.58 -6.79 35.85
CA LYS A 7 34.76 -8.02 35.90
C LYS A 7 33.47 -7.75 35.13
N HIS A 8 33.37 -8.32 33.94
CA HIS A 8 32.20 -9.01 33.37
C HIS A 8 32.47 -9.20 31.87
N GLY A 9 33.52 -9.98 31.57
CA GLY A 9 33.61 -10.66 30.28
C GLY A 9 32.65 -11.85 30.30
N ILE A 10 31.37 -11.59 30.03
CA ILE A 10 30.45 -12.63 29.58
C ILE A 10 30.11 -12.26 28.14
N GLY A 11 30.91 -12.79 27.22
CA GLY A 11 30.58 -12.79 25.80
C GLY A 11 29.37 -13.69 25.59
N TRP A 12 28.18 -13.14 25.85
CA TRP A 12 26.94 -13.76 25.42
C TRP A 12 26.91 -13.68 23.91
N SER A 13 26.98 -14.85 23.28
CA SER A 13 26.68 -15.06 21.87
C SER A 13 25.23 -14.67 21.60
N GLU A 14 24.98 -13.38 21.40
CA GLU A 14 23.67 -12.78 21.12
C GLU A 14 22.98 -13.39 19.87
N SER A 15 23.77 -14.07 19.04
CA SER A 15 23.33 -14.83 17.88
C SER A 15 22.68 -16.18 18.23
N VAL A 16 23.10 -16.86 19.31
CA VAL A 16 22.60 -18.22 19.64
C VAL A 16 21.23 -18.15 20.31
N GLU A 17 21.00 -17.20 21.22
CA GLU A 17 19.67 -17.03 21.86
C GLU A 17 18.57 -16.62 20.86
N ARG A 18 18.90 -15.85 19.82
CA ARG A 18 17.91 -15.47 18.79
C ARG A 18 17.46 -16.64 17.92
N ASP A 19 18.32 -17.62 17.70
CA ASP A 19 18.00 -18.78 16.88
C ASP A 19 17.10 -19.77 17.64
N ASP A 20 17.30 -19.94 18.94
CA ASP A 20 16.44 -20.80 19.77
C ASP A 20 15.03 -20.22 19.93
N VAL A 21 14.91 -18.91 20.17
CA VAL A 21 13.60 -18.22 20.24
C VAL A 21 12.86 -18.31 18.91
N ARG A 22 13.56 -18.18 17.77
CA ARG A 22 12.93 -18.35 16.45
C ARG A 22 12.41 -19.76 16.25
N ARG A 23 13.18 -20.79 16.62
CA ARG A 23 12.75 -22.20 16.51
C ARG A 23 11.51 -22.47 17.34
N GLU A 24 11.43 -21.93 18.55
CA GLU A 24 10.26 -22.09 19.41
C GLU A 24 9.01 -21.40 18.82
N LEU A 25 9.16 -20.18 18.29
CA LEU A 25 8.07 -19.49 17.60
C LEU A 25 7.59 -20.24 16.35
N TYR A 26 8.50 -20.82 15.57
CA TYR A 26 8.14 -21.65 14.42
C TYR A 26 7.41 -22.93 14.85
N ALA A 27 7.90 -23.62 15.87
CA ALA A 27 7.24 -24.81 16.40
C ALA A 27 5.82 -24.50 16.91
N GLN A 28 5.64 -23.37 17.57
CA GLN A 28 4.32 -22.94 18.05
C GLN A 28 3.37 -22.57 16.90
N ALA A 29 3.88 -21.96 15.83
CA ALA A 29 3.10 -21.66 14.63
C ALA A 29 2.67 -22.93 13.89
N GLU A 30 3.57 -23.92 13.74
CA GLU A 30 3.25 -25.21 13.14
C GLU A 30 2.20 -25.99 13.94
N ALA A 31 2.29 -25.99 15.27
CA ALA A 31 1.30 -26.61 16.14
C ALA A 31 -0.11 -25.98 15.96
N ARG A 32 -0.18 -24.66 15.82
CA ARG A 32 -1.44 -23.94 15.54
C ARG A 32 -2.02 -24.30 14.17
N LEU A 33 -1.18 -24.39 13.14
CA LEU A 33 -1.61 -24.81 11.80
C LEU A 33 -2.11 -26.26 11.78
N ALA A 34 -1.43 -27.17 12.50
CA ALA A 34 -1.85 -28.55 12.62
C ALA A 34 -3.22 -28.69 13.30
N LEU A 35 -3.47 -27.92 14.37
CA LEU A 35 -4.78 -27.87 15.03
C LEU A 35 -5.88 -27.34 14.11
N ALA A 36 -5.60 -26.27 13.35
CA ALA A 36 -6.55 -25.70 12.40
C ALA A 36 -6.91 -26.69 11.29
N ARG A 37 -5.94 -27.44 10.77
CA ARG A 37 -6.18 -28.51 9.78
C ARG A 37 -7.07 -29.62 10.33
N ARG A 38 -6.82 -30.09 11.56
CA ARG A 38 -7.69 -31.09 12.21
C ARG A 38 -9.13 -30.62 12.36
N ARG A 39 -9.34 -29.37 12.81
CA ARG A 39 -10.70 -28.78 12.91
C ARG A 39 -11.41 -28.70 11.56
N LEU A 40 -10.68 -28.40 10.49
CA LEU A 40 -11.24 -28.36 9.14
C LEU A 40 -11.67 -29.76 8.65
N GLU A 41 -10.87 -30.79 8.95
CA GLU A 41 -11.20 -32.18 8.62
C GLU A 41 -12.39 -32.70 9.42
N GLU A 42 -12.46 -32.39 10.72
CA GLU A 42 -13.62 -32.70 11.57
C GLU A 42 -14.90 -32.03 11.04
N ALA A 43 -14.83 -30.75 10.68
CA ALA A 43 -15.95 -30.03 10.07
C ALA A 43 -16.37 -30.64 8.73
N ARG A 44 -15.42 -31.11 7.90
CA ARG A 44 -15.73 -31.82 6.65
C ARG A 44 -16.41 -33.16 6.90
N ARG A 45 -15.99 -33.92 7.91
CA ARG A 45 -16.63 -35.19 8.31
C ARG A 45 -18.08 -34.95 8.76
N GLN A 46 -18.29 -33.97 9.64
CA GLN A 46 -19.65 -33.60 10.08
C GLN A 46 -20.55 -33.16 8.91
N LYS A 47 -20.00 -32.36 7.98
CA LYS A 47 -20.75 -31.89 6.81
C LYS A 47 -21.07 -32.99 5.78
N GLY A 48 -20.27 -34.06 5.74
CA GLY A 48 -20.51 -35.24 4.90
C GLY A 48 -21.68 -36.10 5.39
N GLU A 49 -21.91 -36.16 6.70
CA GLU A 49 -23.00 -36.94 7.30
C GLU A 49 -24.33 -36.18 7.35
N SER A 50 -24.29 -34.85 7.48
CA SER A 50 -25.48 -34.02 7.35
C SER A 50 -25.59 -33.43 5.93
N LYS A 51 -26.09 -34.21 4.96
CA LYS A 51 -26.83 -33.59 3.85
C LYS A 51 -28.22 -33.27 4.40
N PRO A 52 -28.52 -32.03 4.86
CA PRO A 52 -29.90 -31.68 5.09
C PRO A 52 -30.63 -31.88 3.77
N GLN A 53 -31.65 -32.73 3.75
CA GLN A 53 -32.64 -32.72 2.69
C GLN A 53 -33.26 -31.32 2.72
N LEU A 54 -32.72 -30.41 1.91
CA LEU A 54 -33.34 -29.14 1.61
C LEU A 54 -34.63 -29.48 0.87
N LYS A 55 -35.71 -29.65 1.64
CA LYS A 55 -37.07 -29.50 1.14
C LYS A 55 -37.12 -28.11 0.54
N LEU A 56 -37.19 -28.01 -0.79
CA LEU A 56 -37.65 -26.81 -1.47
C LEU A 56 -39.02 -26.47 -0.89
N VAL A 57 -39.08 -25.52 0.03
CA VAL A 57 -40.31 -24.86 0.41
C VAL A 57 -40.69 -23.98 -0.77
N GLY A 58 -41.93 -24.13 -1.22
CA GLY A 58 -42.49 -23.51 -2.41
C GLY A 58 -42.18 -22.02 -2.48
N PHE A 59 -41.71 -21.62 -3.66
CA PHE A 59 -41.71 -20.24 -4.09
C PHE A 59 -43.16 -19.91 -4.43
N ASP A 60 -43.94 -19.52 -3.42
CA ASP A 60 -45.30 -19.03 -3.63
C ASP A 60 -45.20 -17.67 -4.35
N GLU A 61 -45.76 -17.66 -5.55
CA GLU A 61 -46.26 -16.55 -6.37
C GLU A 61 -45.78 -15.14 -6.00
N GLU A 62 -44.93 -14.58 -6.87
CA GLU A 62 -44.67 -13.15 -6.89
C GLU A 62 -45.97 -12.37 -7.17
N PRO A 63 -46.33 -11.37 -6.35
CA PRO A 63 -47.40 -10.46 -6.69
C PRO A 63 -46.98 -9.60 -7.89
N SER A 64 -47.76 -9.66 -8.96
CA SER A 64 -47.67 -8.78 -10.12
C SER A 64 -47.78 -7.32 -9.66
N VAL A 65 -46.66 -6.61 -9.62
CA VAL A 65 -46.64 -5.17 -9.37
C VAL A 65 -47.02 -4.47 -10.68
N ASP A 66 -48.15 -3.80 -10.66
CA ASP A 66 -48.72 -3.01 -11.75
C ASP A 66 -47.79 -1.81 -12.05
N GLU A 67 -47.22 -1.76 -13.26
CA GLU A 67 -46.21 -0.78 -13.70
C GLU A 67 -46.79 0.61 -14.06
N SER A 68 -47.95 0.99 -13.53
CA SER A 68 -48.73 2.11 -14.07
C SER A 68 -48.70 3.42 -13.26
N GLU A 69 -47.63 3.81 -12.55
CA GLU A 69 -47.64 5.15 -11.92
C GLU A 69 -46.27 5.72 -11.50
N PHE A 70 -45.26 5.70 -12.38
CA PHE A 70 -44.05 6.51 -12.16
C PHE A 70 -44.02 7.73 -13.08
N GLU A 71 -44.67 8.81 -12.62
CA GLU A 71 -44.55 10.14 -13.20
C GLU A 71 -43.07 10.57 -13.26
N LYS A 72 -42.56 10.74 -14.48
CA LYS A 72 -41.24 11.31 -14.73
C LYS A 72 -41.19 12.75 -14.21
N PRO A 73 -40.29 13.12 -13.28
CA PRO A 73 -40.13 14.50 -12.88
C PRO A 73 -39.63 15.35 -14.07
N LYS A 74 -40.44 16.33 -14.47
CA LYS A 74 -40.11 17.36 -15.44
C LYS A 74 -38.85 18.10 -14.98
N ARG A 75 -37.75 17.91 -15.70
CA ARG A 75 -36.51 18.69 -15.50
C ARG A 75 -36.74 20.13 -15.99
N PRO A 76 -36.42 21.16 -15.18
CA PRO A 76 -36.59 22.55 -15.59
C PRO A 76 -35.61 22.95 -16.70
N HIS A 77 -36.11 23.76 -17.61
CA HIS A 77 -35.45 24.23 -18.82
C HIS A 77 -34.13 24.98 -18.57
N SER A 78 -33.21 24.69 -19.48
CA SER A 78 -31.93 25.32 -19.77
C SER A 78 -31.92 26.86 -19.70
N GLY A 79 -31.22 27.40 -18.71
CA GLY A 79 -30.72 28.76 -18.73
C GLY A 79 -29.42 28.85 -19.55
N LYS A 80 -29.44 29.67 -20.59
CA LYS A 80 -28.29 30.06 -21.44
C LYS A 80 -27.11 30.55 -20.57
N ARG A 81 -26.10 29.70 -20.34
CA ARG A 81 -24.76 30.16 -19.92
C ARG A 81 -23.95 30.49 -21.16
N ARG A 82 -23.72 31.80 -21.35
CA ARG A 82 -22.82 32.35 -22.37
C ARG A 82 -21.37 32.10 -21.96
N GLY A 83 -20.61 31.54 -22.89
CA GLY A 83 -19.29 31.99 -23.28
C GLY A 83 -18.15 31.81 -22.29
N TRP A 84 -17.59 30.60 -22.19
CA TRP A 84 -16.27 30.35 -21.60
C TRP A 84 -15.50 29.21 -22.32
N ASN A 85 -15.72 29.01 -23.63
CA ASN A 85 -15.00 28.00 -24.42
C ASN A 85 -14.46 28.61 -25.71
N GLN A 86 -13.22 29.12 -25.71
CA GLN A 86 -12.38 29.12 -26.93
C GLN A 86 -10.90 29.53 -26.71
N VAL A 87 -10.26 29.07 -25.64
CA VAL A 87 -8.79 29.07 -25.57
C VAL A 87 -8.38 27.81 -24.79
N HIS A 88 -7.51 26.97 -25.37
CA HIS A 88 -7.05 25.63 -24.91
C HIS A 88 -7.85 24.39 -25.37
N GLU A 89 -8.01 24.19 -26.69
CA GLU A 89 -8.38 22.88 -27.25
C GLU A 89 -7.20 22.11 -27.89
N GLU A 90 -6.00 22.72 -28.02
CA GLU A 90 -4.87 22.04 -28.68
C GLU A 90 -3.89 21.30 -27.73
N GLU A 91 -3.96 21.48 -26.41
CA GLU A 91 -3.13 20.72 -25.45
C GLU A 91 -3.81 19.47 -24.85
N LEU A 92 -5.08 19.22 -25.17
CA LEU A 92 -5.85 18.09 -24.61
C LEU A 92 -5.87 16.84 -25.51
N SER A 93 -5.31 16.88 -26.72
CA SER A 93 -5.34 15.73 -27.65
C SER A 93 -4.21 14.71 -27.44
N SER A 94 -3.25 14.97 -26.54
CA SER A 94 -2.23 13.99 -26.14
C SER A 94 -2.64 13.12 -24.95
N PHE A 95 -3.85 13.29 -24.42
CA PHE A 95 -4.44 12.39 -23.42
C PHE A 95 -4.92 11.09 -24.09
N THR A 96 -4.03 10.43 -24.84
CA THR A 96 -4.16 9.00 -25.12
C THR A 96 -4.24 8.35 -23.75
N THR A 97 -5.42 7.85 -23.37
CA THR A 97 -5.56 7.01 -22.19
C THR A 97 -4.56 5.87 -22.36
N PRO A 98 -3.42 5.87 -21.65
CA PRO A 98 -2.57 4.70 -21.69
C PRO A 98 -3.46 3.56 -21.21
N ASN A 99 -3.38 2.41 -21.87
CA ASN A 99 -3.94 1.15 -21.36
C ASN A 99 -3.36 0.95 -19.95
N HIS A 100 -4.02 1.54 -18.95
CA HIS A 100 -3.63 1.48 -17.57
C HIS A 100 -4.27 0.19 -17.11
N GLU A 101 -3.50 -0.88 -17.22
CA GLU A 101 -3.90 -2.18 -16.71
C GLU A 101 -4.34 -1.98 -15.26
N ILE A 102 -5.63 -2.14 -15.03
CA ILE A 102 -6.21 -2.10 -13.70
C ILE A 102 -5.52 -3.21 -12.91
N GLY A 103 -4.71 -2.81 -11.94
CA GLY A 103 -4.23 -3.70 -10.89
C GLY A 103 -3.09 -4.62 -11.30
N GLU A 104 -1.91 -4.06 -11.54
CA GLU A 104 -0.70 -4.84 -11.24
C GLU A 104 -0.80 -5.33 -9.78
N PRO A 105 -0.69 -6.66 -9.55
CA PRO A 105 -0.78 -7.22 -8.23
C PRO A 105 0.30 -6.58 -7.34
N ILE A 106 -0.03 -6.35 -6.08
CA ILE A 106 0.93 -5.91 -5.07
C ILE A 106 1.93 -7.05 -4.88
N ALA A 107 2.99 -7.05 -5.70
CA ALA A 107 3.98 -8.12 -5.74
C ALA A 107 5.08 -7.90 -4.71
N GLU A 108 5.34 -6.64 -4.35
CA GLU A 108 6.46 -6.26 -3.51
C GLU A 108 6.02 -5.64 -2.18
N THR A 109 6.76 -5.96 -1.11
CA THR A 109 6.61 -5.31 0.20
C THR A 109 6.92 -3.81 0.18
N THR A 110 7.60 -3.36 -0.87
CA THR A 110 7.95 -1.96 -1.17
C THR A 110 6.87 -1.21 -1.93
N ASP A 111 5.75 -1.84 -2.28
CA ASP A 111 4.64 -1.15 -2.96
C ASP A 111 4.13 0.01 -2.08
N PRO A 112 4.07 1.24 -2.61
CA PRO A 112 3.68 2.41 -1.84
C PRO A 112 2.26 2.31 -1.27
N ARG A 113 1.34 1.61 -1.95
CA ARG A 113 -0.02 1.35 -1.47
C ARG A 113 0.03 0.47 -0.22
N TRP A 114 0.88 -0.55 -0.23
CA TRP A 114 1.09 -1.46 0.90
C TRP A 114 1.77 -0.75 2.08
N VAL A 115 2.85 -0.02 1.84
CA VAL A 115 3.58 0.73 2.87
C VAL A 115 2.65 1.73 3.56
N LEU A 116 1.88 2.50 2.79
CA LEU A 116 0.93 3.46 3.34
C LEU A 116 -0.18 2.77 4.15
N ALA A 117 -0.70 1.62 3.68
CA ALA A 117 -1.70 0.84 4.40
C ALA A 117 -1.17 0.36 5.76
N VAL A 118 0.01 -0.24 5.81
CA VAL A 118 0.62 -0.72 7.07
C VAL A 118 0.87 0.43 8.05
N ARG A 119 1.37 1.58 7.56
CA ARG A 119 1.58 2.76 8.40
C ARG A 119 0.28 3.36 8.92
N THR A 120 -0.77 3.37 8.08
CA THR A 120 -2.11 3.83 8.49
C THR A 120 -2.68 2.91 9.57
N ALA A 121 -2.61 1.59 9.40
CA ALA A 121 -3.06 0.63 10.41
C ALA A 121 -2.38 0.82 11.77
N ALA A 122 -1.09 1.16 11.78
CA ALA A 122 -0.33 1.39 13.02
C ALA A 122 -0.72 2.66 13.79
N VAL A 123 -1.30 3.67 13.11
CA VAL A 123 -1.75 4.92 13.74
C VAL A 123 -3.27 4.98 13.95
N MET A 124 -4.01 3.97 13.50
CA MET A 124 -5.45 3.89 13.68
C MET A 124 -5.81 3.58 15.13
N GLU A 125 -6.79 4.30 15.66
CA GLU A 125 -7.38 4.04 16.97
C GLU A 125 -8.78 3.46 16.75
N GLY A 126 -8.87 2.13 16.78
CA GLY A 126 -10.08 1.42 16.38
C GLY A 126 -10.34 1.60 14.88
N SER A 127 -11.46 2.25 14.52
CA SER A 127 -11.85 2.46 13.11
C SER A 127 -11.58 3.86 12.57
N VAL A 128 -10.91 4.71 13.37
CA VAL A 128 -10.71 6.13 13.06
C VAL A 128 -9.22 6.45 12.97
N VAL A 129 -8.88 7.33 12.02
CA VAL A 129 -7.56 7.96 11.93
C VAL A 129 -7.75 9.41 12.36
N ARG A 130 -6.94 9.88 13.31
CA ARG A 130 -7.00 11.26 13.78
C ARG A 130 -6.66 12.25 12.64
N PRO A 131 -7.26 13.45 12.60
CA PRO A 131 -7.00 14.43 11.54
C PRO A 131 -5.52 14.73 11.33
N GLU A 132 -4.77 14.87 12.41
CA GLU A 132 -3.35 15.21 12.39
C GLU A 132 -2.51 14.08 11.77
N ASP A 133 -2.85 12.84 12.10
CA ASP A 133 -2.16 11.66 11.55
C ASP A 133 -2.57 11.40 10.10
N ARG A 134 -3.82 11.73 9.74
CA ARG A 134 -4.29 11.71 8.35
C ARG A 134 -3.46 12.62 7.45
N GLU A 135 -3.19 13.85 7.90
CA GLU A 135 -2.34 14.78 7.16
C GLU A 135 -0.90 14.25 7.00
N LYS A 136 -0.33 13.66 8.07
CA LYS A 136 1.00 13.02 8.02
C LYS A 136 1.02 11.85 7.03
N MET A 137 -0.03 11.01 7.02
CA MET A 137 -0.12 9.88 6.08
C MET A 137 -0.23 10.36 4.64
N ILE A 138 -1.02 11.40 4.36
CA ILE A 138 -1.10 12.01 3.03
C ILE A 138 0.26 12.58 2.61
N LYS A 139 0.95 13.28 3.52
CA LYS A 139 2.30 13.80 3.24
C LYS A 139 3.30 12.68 2.94
N MET A 140 3.23 11.57 3.68
CA MET A 140 4.03 10.38 3.44
C MET A 140 3.72 9.73 2.09
N GLY A 141 2.45 9.48 1.76
CA GLY A 141 2.06 8.92 0.47
C GLY A 141 2.48 9.79 -0.71
N LYS A 142 2.38 11.12 -0.59
CA LYS A 142 2.90 12.07 -1.59
C LYS A 142 4.41 11.94 -1.81
N SER A 143 5.18 11.63 -0.77
CA SER A 143 6.63 11.38 -0.92
C SER A 143 6.94 10.11 -1.72
N PHE A 144 6.00 9.17 -1.78
CA PHE A 144 6.06 7.98 -2.64
C PHE A 144 5.41 8.20 -4.02
N GLY A 145 5.06 9.44 -4.37
CA GLY A 145 4.44 9.77 -5.65
C GLY A 145 2.93 9.51 -5.73
N MET A 146 2.27 9.13 -4.64
CA MET A 146 0.81 8.94 -4.63
C MET A 146 0.08 10.27 -4.68
N SER A 147 -1.05 10.32 -5.38
CA SER A 147 -1.90 11.51 -5.35
C SER A 147 -2.57 11.64 -3.97
N GLY A 148 -2.98 12.86 -3.61
CA GLY A 148 -3.76 13.07 -2.39
C GLY A 148 -5.07 12.28 -2.38
N PHE A 149 -5.67 12.06 -3.55
CA PHE A 149 -6.87 11.24 -3.70
C PHE A 149 -6.59 9.76 -3.39
N ASP A 150 -5.53 9.18 -3.97
CA ASP A 150 -5.16 7.78 -3.74
C ASP A 150 -4.80 7.52 -2.27
N CYS A 151 -4.10 8.46 -1.63
CA CYS A 151 -3.80 8.38 -0.20
C CYS A 151 -5.10 8.32 0.64
N ASN A 152 -6.06 9.18 0.33
CA ASN A 152 -7.35 9.20 0.99
C ASN A 152 -8.14 7.89 0.76
N LEU A 153 -8.03 7.33 -0.44
CA LEU A 153 -8.69 6.08 -0.80
C LEU A 153 -8.13 4.88 -0.01
N VAL A 154 -6.80 4.78 0.12
CA VAL A 154 -6.15 3.80 1.00
C VAL A 154 -6.70 3.90 2.42
N ILE A 155 -6.69 5.11 3.00
CA ILE A 155 -7.15 5.33 4.37
C ILE A 155 -8.62 4.92 4.54
N ALA A 156 -9.48 5.29 3.58
CA ALA A 156 -10.90 4.95 3.61
C ALA A 156 -11.14 3.43 3.55
N ILE A 157 -10.37 2.70 2.74
CA ILE A 157 -10.45 1.23 2.65
C ILE A 157 -10.08 0.59 3.99
N LEU A 158 -9.01 1.03 4.65
CA LEU A 158 -8.64 0.48 5.96
C LEU A 158 -9.67 0.80 7.04
N GLN A 159 -10.20 2.04 7.06
CA GLN A 159 -11.27 2.41 7.97
C GLN A 159 -12.54 1.58 7.74
N ASP A 160 -12.89 1.26 6.49
CA ASP A 160 -14.00 0.35 6.17
C ASP A 160 -13.77 -1.05 6.74
N GLN A 161 -12.57 -1.61 6.57
CA GLN A 161 -12.22 -2.91 7.17
C GLN A 161 -12.31 -2.87 8.70
N ALA A 162 -11.86 -1.81 9.34
CA ALA A 162 -11.96 -1.66 10.79
C ALA A 162 -13.41 -1.47 11.27
N ARG A 163 -14.25 -0.74 10.51
CA ARG A 163 -15.69 -0.60 10.79
C ARG A 163 -16.44 -1.93 10.73
N ARG A 164 -15.96 -2.89 9.93
CA ARG A 164 -16.47 -4.27 9.89
C ARG A 164 -16.05 -5.10 11.12
N GLY A 165 -15.34 -4.51 12.08
CA GLY A 165 -14.93 -5.16 13.32
C GLY A 165 -13.58 -5.88 13.24
N ASN A 166 -12.80 -5.68 12.17
CA ASN A 166 -11.45 -6.22 12.09
C ASN A 166 -10.47 -5.39 12.93
N LEU A 167 -9.49 -6.05 13.54
CA LEU A 167 -8.42 -5.35 14.25
C LEU A 167 -7.55 -4.57 13.25
N PRO A 168 -7.11 -3.33 13.58
CA PRO A 168 -6.31 -2.50 12.69
C PRO A 168 -5.08 -3.20 12.10
N GLU A 169 -4.40 -4.02 12.92
CA GLU A 169 -3.20 -4.77 12.54
C GLU A 169 -3.40 -5.73 11.37
N TYR A 170 -4.63 -6.24 11.18
CA TYR A 170 -4.98 -7.18 10.11
C TYR A 170 -5.70 -6.51 8.92
N CYS A 171 -6.07 -5.23 9.05
CA CYS A 171 -6.77 -4.51 7.99
C CYS A 171 -5.98 -4.46 6.66
N PRO A 172 -4.65 -4.24 6.62
CA PRO A 172 -3.90 -4.23 5.36
C PRO A 172 -4.00 -5.56 4.59
N GLN A 173 -3.94 -6.69 5.30
CA GLN A 173 -3.99 -8.03 4.72
C GLN A 173 -5.39 -8.33 4.17
N LEU A 174 -6.44 -7.94 4.90
CA LEU A 174 -7.83 -8.10 4.45
C LEU A 174 -8.17 -7.17 3.28
N ALA A 175 -7.62 -5.95 3.28
CA ALA A 175 -7.79 -4.95 2.24
C ALA A 175 -6.97 -5.23 0.97
N HIS A 176 -6.12 -6.26 0.95
CA HIS A 176 -5.14 -6.47 -0.13
C HIS A 176 -5.75 -6.42 -1.54
N LYS A 177 -6.90 -7.08 -1.75
CA LYS A 177 -7.60 -7.05 -3.05
C LYS A 177 -8.15 -5.67 -3.43
N GLN A 178 -8.59 -4.88 -2.45
CA GLN A 178 -9.11 -3.53 -2.67
C GLN A 178 -7.98 -2.55 -2.95
N LEU A 179 -6.84 -2.70 -2.26
CA LEU A 179 -5.64 -1.89 -2.49
C LEU A 179 -5.08 -2.07 -3.89
N GLN A 180 -5.19 -3.27 -4.49
CA GLN A 180 -4.78 -3.53 -5.88
C GLN A 180 -5.56 -2.69 -6.90
N LEU A 181 -6.79 -2.27 -6.58
CA LEU A 181 -7.61 -1.44 -7.47
C LEU A 181 -7.17 0.02 -7.50
N ILE A 182 -6.34 0.44 -6.55
CA ILE A 182 -5.80 1.79 -6.50
C ILE A 182 -4.66 1.86 -7.52
N PRO A 183 -4.66 2.83 -8.45
CA PRO A 183 -3.60 2.95 -9.44
C PRO A 183 -2.24 3.12 -8.75
N LEU A 184 -1.21 2.49 -9.32
CA LEU A 184 0.16 2.71 -8.88
C LEU A 184 0.54 4.18 -9.12
N PRO A 185 1.26 4.82 -8.17
CA PRO A 185 1.76 6.16 -8.39
C PRO A 185 2.64 6.16 -9.62
N ARG A 186 2.31 7.01 -10.59
CA ARG A 186 3.19 7.19 -11.75
C ARG A 186 4.49 7.77 -11.23
N PRO A 187 5.65 7.21 -11.60
CA PRO A 187 6.92 7.78 -11.21
C PRO A 187 6.99 9.19 -11.80
N ASN A 188 6.83 10.21 -10.95
CA ASN A 188 6.85 11.60 -11.40
C ASN A 188 8.28 11.92 -11.86
N PRO A 189 8.52 12.19 -13.15
CA PRO A 189 9.87 12.41 -13.65
C PRO A 189 10.57 13.59 -12.95
N LEU A 190 9.80 14.54 -12.40
CA LEU A 190 10.32 15.69 -11.66
C LEU A 190 10.81 15.35 -10.25
N ASN A 191 10.32 14.25 -9.67
CA ASN A 191 10.60 13.86 -8.29
C ASN A 191 11.36 12.54 -8.19
N GLN A 192 11.72 11.97 -9.35
CA GLN A 192 12.85 11.06 -9.37
C GLN A 192 14.04 11.89 -8.89
N PRO A 193 14.75 11.50 -7.82
CA PRO A 193 16.08 12.06 -7.62
C PRO A 193 16.75 11.93 -8.97
N ILE A 194 17.40 12.99 -9.47
CA ILE A 194 18.23 12.86 -10.68
C ILE A 194 19.15 11.70 -10.33
N GLU A 195 18.81 10.50 -10.79
CA GLU A 195 19.63 9.33 -10.66
C GLU A 195 20.72 9.68 -11.64
N MET A 196 21.68 10.43 -11.11
CA MET A 196 22.81 10.93 -11.84
C MET A 196 23.46 9.64 -12.27
N ASN A 197 23.20 9.31 -13.54
CA ASN A 197 23.37 7.99 -14.12
C ASN A 197 24.64 7.42 -13.53
N ARG A 198 24.68 6.18 -12.99
CA ARG A 198 25.89 5.71 -12.25
C ARG A 198 27.18 6.00 -13.03
N GLY A 199 27.11 5.96 -14.36
CA GLY A 199 28.16 6.44 -15.27
C GLY A 199 28.57 7.92 -15.13
N MET A 200 27.63 8.86 -15.00
CA MET A 200 27.89 10.30 -14.80
C MET A 200 28.47 10.64 -13.41
N ARG A 201 28.08 9.92 -12.34
CA ARG A 201 28.78 10.04 -11.04
C ARG A 201 30.22 9.59 -11.16
N ASN A 202 30.44 8.43 -11.79
CA ASN A 202 31.78 7.90 -11.98
C ASN A 202 32.61 8.82 -12.89
N SER A 203 32.01 9.40 -13.94
CA SER A 203 32.73 10.32 -14.83
C SER A 203 33.14 11.61 -14.12
N LEU A 204 32.30 12.21 -13.28
CA LEU A 204 32.67 13.40 -12.51
C LEU A 204 33.83 13.15 -11.54
N ILE A 205 33.86 11.98 -10.90
CA ILE A 205 34.98 11.59 -10.03
C ILE A 205 36.26 11.47 -10.85
N ILE A 206 36.21 10.78 -11.99
CA ILE A 206 37.38 10.60 -12.88
C ILE A 206 37.88 11.95 -13.40
N THR A 207 36.98 12.82 -13.87
CA THR A 207 37.34 14.16 -14.36
C THR A 207 37.97 15.01 -13.26
N GLY A 208 37.46 14.92 -12.02
CA GLY A 208 38.05 15.60 -10.87
C GLY A 208 39.47 15.14 -10.56
N ILE A 209 39.73 13.84 -10.63
CA ILE A 209 41.08 13.27 -10.43
C ILE A 209 42.03 13.76 -11.53
N LEU A 210 41.62 13.70 -12.80
CA LEU A 210 42.45 14.16 -13.93
C LEU A 210 42.76 15.66 -13.85
N ALA A 211 41.77 16.49 -13.47
CA ALA A 211 41.98 17.93 -13.30
C ALA A 211 42.99 18.23 -12.18
N LEU A 212 42.95 17.47 -11.08
CA LEU A 212 43.91 17.58 -9.99
C LEU A 212 45.33 17.23 -10.45
N GLU A 213 45.51 16.15 -11.21
CA GLU A 213 46.83 15.74 -11.73
C GLU A 213 47.42 16.81 -12.67
N VAL A 214 46.61 17.35 -13.59
CA VAL A 214 47.03 18.43 -14.49
C VAL A 214 47.45 19.67 -13.70
N PHE A 215 46.71 20.01 -12.64
CA PHE A 215 47.03 21.15 -11.77
C PHE A 215 48.36 20.97 -11.02
N VAL A 216 48.63 19.75 -10.51
CA VAL A 216 49.90 19.43 -9.83
C VAL A 216 51.08 19.52 -10.79
N LEU A 217 50.95 18.96 -12.00
CA LEU A 217 51.98 19.08 -13.04
C LEU A 217 52.24 20.53 -13.40
N TRP A 218 51.18 21.32 -13.60
CA TRP A 218 51.31 22.76 -13.91
C TRP A 218 52.07 23.51 -12.81
N MET A 219 51.77 23.25 -11.52
CA MET A 219 52.50 23.82 -10.40
C MET A 219 53.98 23.41 -10.35
N MET A 220 54.33 22.20 -10.81
CA MET A 220 55.73 21.75 -10.86
C MET A 220 56.53 22.43 -11.96
N PHE A 221 55.92 22.71 -13.12
CA PHE A 221 56.58 23.35 -14.25
C PHE A 221 56.57 24.89 -14.21
N ALA A 222 55.73 25.49 -13.38
CA ALA A 222 55.67 26.95 -13.20
C ALA A 222 56.74 27.51 -12.24
N LYS A 223 57.66 26.67 -11.76
CA LYS A 223 58.84 27.05 -10.96
C LYS A 223 60.11 26.99 -11.82
#